data_AF-Q6L5Z1-F1
#
_entry.id   AF-Q6L5Z1-F1
#
_cell.length_a   1.000
_cell.length_b   1.000
_cell.length_c   1.000
_cell.angle_alpha   90.00
_cell.angle_beta   90.00
_cell.angle_gamma   90.00
#
_symmetry.space_group_name_H-M   'P 1'
#
loop_
_entity.id
_entity.type
_entity.pdbx_description
1 polymer ?
#
loop_
_entity_poly.entity_id
_entity_poly.type
_entity_poly.pdbx_seq_one_letter_code
_entity_poly.pdbx_strand_id
1 'polypeptide(L)' 'LDAETGLEVMELLRAVVRSEGVTALVATHDANLLGLADRVMELSDGVITEEG' A
#
# COMPACT_ATOMS: atom_id res chain seq x y z
N LEU A 1 -2.92 -6.13 11.55
CA LEU A 1 -3.55 -7.15 10.68
C LEU A 1 -2.50 -8.21 10.48
N ASP A 2 -2.88 -9.47 10.60
CA ASP A 2 -1.96 -10.56 10.30
C ASP A 2 -1.61 -10.55 8.80
N ALA A 3 -0.39 -10.93 8.45
CA ALA A 3 0.18 -10.75 7.10
C ALA A 3 -0.68 -11.38 5.99
N GLU A 4 -1.30 -12.53 6.26
CA GLU A 4 -2.20 -13.23 5.33
C GLU A 4 -3.46 -12.41 5.02
N THR A 5 -4.15 -11.91 6.05
CA THR A 5 -5.32 -11.05 5.87
C THR A 5 -4.96 -9.71 5.21
N GLY A 6 -3.77 -9.18 5.49
CA GLY A 6 -3.26 -7.97 4.83
C GLY A 6 -3.13 -8.15 3.32
N LEU A 7 -2.67 -9.33 2.87
CA LEU A 7 -2.51 -9.65 1.46
C LEU A 7 -3.86 -9.67 0.73
N GLU A 8 -4.85 -10.38 1.27
CA GLU A 8 -6.19 -10.48 0.69
C GLU A 8 -6.85 -9.11 0.54
N VAL A 9 -6.73 -8.25 1.56
CA VAL A 9 -7.26 -6.88 1.51
C VAL A 9 -6.57 -6.06 0.42
N MET A 10 -5.24 -6.16 0.28
CA MET A 10 -4.51 -5.45 -0.77
C MET A 10 -4.89 -5.90 -2.18
N GLU A 11 -5.15 -7.19 -2.38
CA GLU A 11 -5.63 -7.70 -3.68
C GLU A 11 -7.01 -7.13 -4.03
N LEU A 12 -7.93 -7.08 -3.06
CA LEU A 12 -9.24 -6.46 -3.25
C LEU A 12 -9.14 -4.97 -3.58
N LEU A 13 -8.30 -4.22 -2.86
CA LEU A 13 -8.08 -2.80 -3.13
C LEU A 13 -7.53 -2.58 -4.56
N ARG A 14 -6.58 -3.40 -5.00
CA ARG A 14 -6.04 -3.32 -6.38
C ARG A 14 -7.09 -3.63 -7.43
N ALA A 15 -7.99 -4.58 -7.16
CA ALA A 15 -9.08 -4.89 -8.07
C ALA A 15 -10.01 -3.68 -8.25
N VAL A 16 -10.42 -3.03 -7.14
CA VAL A 16 -11.28 -1.83 -7.15
C VAL A 16 -10.61 -0.66 -7.88
N VAL A 17 -9.34 -0.38 -7.57
CA VAL A 17 -8.53 0.65 -8.25
C VAL A 17 -8.56 0.47 -9.76
N ARG A 18 -8.36 -0.77 -10.23
CA ARG A 18 -8.35 -1.09 -11.67
C ARG A 18 -9.73 -1.03 -12.30
N SER A 19 -10.78 -1.49 -11.61
CA SER A 19 -12.13 -1.51 -12.17
C SER A 19 -12.78 -0.13 -12.21
N GLU A 20 -12.47 0.73 -11.23
CA GLU A 20 -13.12 2.03 -11.07
C GLU A 20 -12.23 3.21 -11.49
N GLY A 21 -10.94 2.98 -11.77
CA GLY A 21 -9.99 4.03 -12.14
C GLY A 21 -9.70 5.00 -11.00
N VAL A 22 -9.87 4.56 -9.75
CA VAL A 22 -9.62 5.36 -8.54
C VAL A 22 -8.20 5.14 -8.02
N THR A 23 -7.71 6.03 -7.16
CA THR A 23 -6.42 5.88 -6.48
C THR A 23 -6.62 5.48 -5.02
N ALA A 24 -5.88 4.48 -4.56
CA ALA A 24 -5.85 4.08 -3.15
C ALA A 24 -4.56 4.56 -2.48
N LEU A 25 -4.68 5.19 -1.30
CA LEU A 25 -3.56 5.49 -0.41
C LEU A 25 -3.62 4.54 0.79
N VAL A 26 -2.53 3.81 1.03
CA VAL A 26 -2.44 2.82 2.10
C VAL A 26 -1.25 3.16 2.99
N ALA A 27 -1.50 3.27 4.29
CA ALA A 27 -0.45 3.39 5.30
C ALA A 27 -0.26 2.03 5.97
N THR A 28 0.94 1.46 5.85
CA THR A 28 1.27 0.16 6.45
C THR A 28 2.72 0.15 6.94
N HIS A 29 2.99 -0.67 7.95
CA HIS A 29 4.34 -1.00 8.40
C HIS A 29 4.75 -2.43 7.96
N ASP A 30 3.86 -3.15 7.27
CA ASP A 30 4.13 -4.50 6.78
C ASP A 30 4.90 -4.44 5.46
N ALA A 31 6.18 -4.82 5.52
CA ALA A 31 7.08 -4.85 4.37
C ALA A 31 6.61 -5.79 3.25
N ASN A 32 5.85 -6.84 3.58
CA ASN A 32 5.34 -7.77 2.57
C ASN A 32 4.31 -7.12 1.65
N LEU A 33 3.55 -6.13 2.17
CA LEU A 33 2.55 -5.40 1.38
C LEU A 33 3.16 -4.30 0.52
N LEU A 34 4.35 -3.80 0.87
CA LEU A 34 5.06 -2.77 0.09
C LEU A 34 5.31 -3.22 -1.35
N GLY A 35 5.64 -4.51 -1.55
CA GLY A 35 5.87 -5.09 -2.88
C GLY A 35 4.63 -5.15 -3.77
N LEU A 36 3.42 -4.93 -3.23
CA LEU A 36 2.18 -4.90 -3.99
C LEU A 36 1.78 -3.49 -4.44
N ALA A 37 2.38 -2.45 -3.87
CA ALA A 37 2.08 -1.06 -4.18
C ALA A 37 2.80 -0.62 -5.47
N ASP A 38 2.16 0.25 -6.25
CA ASP A 38 2.77 0.82 -7.44
C ASP A 38 3.88 1.83 -7.08
N ARG A 39 3.74 2.49 -5.93
CA ARG A 39 4.71 3.42 -5.35
C ARG A 39 4.74 3.24 -3.84
N VAL A 40 5.93 3.32 -3.27
CA VAL A 40 6.15 3.35 -1.82
C VAL A 40 6.72 4.72 -1.47
N MET A 41 6.24 5.30 -0.38
CA MET A 41 6.78 6.53 0.20
C MET A 41 6.98 6.28 1.68
N GLU A 42 8.10 6.74 2.22
CA GLU A 42 8.33 6.70 3.65
C GLU A 42 7.93 8.04 4.27
N LEU A 43 7.29 7.97 5.44
CA LEU A 43 6.91 9.14 6.24
C LEU A 43 7.61 9.03 7.58
N SER A 44 8.55 9.93 7.83
CA SER A 44 9.34 9.99 9.06
C SER A 44 9.30 11.41 9.62
N ASP A 45 9.07 11.56 10.92
CA ASP A 45 8.99 12.87 11.60
C ASP A 45 8.08 13.91 10.91
N GLY A 46 6.98 13.45 10.30
CA GLY A 46 6.02 14.32 9.59
C GLY A 46 6.49 14.82 8.23
N VAL A 47 7.61 14.30 7.73
CA VAL A 47 8.16 14.61 6.41
C VAL A 47 8.19 13.35 5.54
N ILE A 48 7.81 13.50 4.27
CA ILE A 48 7.97 12.44 3.28
C ILE A 48 9.46 12.35 2.96
N THR A 49 10.06 11.21 3.28
CA THR A 49 11.43 10.89 2.89
C THR A 49 11.37 10.13 1.57
N GLU A 50 12.07 10.62 0.55
CA GLU A 50 12.19 9.89 -0.71
C GLU A 50 13.11 8.68 -0.48
N GLU A 51 12.55 7.47 -0.58
CA GLU A 51 13.31 6.29 -0.95
C GLU A 51 12.72 5.69 -2.24
N GLY A 52 13.59 5.65 -3.24
CA GLY A 52 13.45 5.01 -4.54
C GLY A 52 14.83 4.89 -5.17
#